data_AF-A0A0B1T0V4-F1
#
_entry.id   AF-A0A0B1T0V4-F1
#
_cell.length_a   1.000
_cell.length_b   1.000
_cell.length_c   1.000
_cell.angle_alpha   90.00
_cell.angle_beta   90.00
_cell.angle_gamma   90.00
#
_symmetry.space_group_name_H-M   'P 1'
#
loop_
_entity.id
_entity.type
_entity.pdbx_description
1 polymer ?
#
loop_
_entity_poly.entity_id
_entity_poly.type
_entity_poly.pdbx_seq_one_letter_code
_entity_poly.pdbx_strand_id
1 'polypeptide(L)'
;MQDVYLFPLEVLIVQKGMQQHLTLGKKIRERYVDSGFLSKKYKAAEIYVRSSDYNRTIISAMSNMMGMYGYNNNASEKGIDYPEADGWPTGFVPIAVHTIDRRSDYVA
;
A
#
# COMPACT_ATOMS: atom_id res chain seq x y z
N MET A 1 -14.97 -38.29 2.51
CA MET A 1 -14.13 -37.54 3.46
C MET A 1 -12.77 -37.37 2.80
N GLN A 2 -12.62 -36.28 2.04
CA GLN A 2 -11.43 -35.97 1.25
C GLN A 2 -10.99 -34.56 1.61
N ASP A 3 -10.59 -34.39 2.86
CA ASP A 3 -9.82 -33.24 3.27
C ASP A 3 -8.34 -33.52 2.96
N VAL A 4 -7.57 -32.45 2.77
CA VAL A 4 -6.10 -32.43 2.67
C VAL A 4 -5.49 -32.62 1.26
N TYR A 5 -5.93 -31.88 0.24
CA TYR A 5 -5.09 -31.57 -0.95
C TYR A 5 -5.42 -30.22 -1.62
N LEU A 6 -5.58 -29.13 -0.86
CA LEU A 6 -5.55 -27.77 -1.42
C LEU A 6 -4.74 -26.79 -0.57
N PHE A 7 -3.51 -27.16 -0.24
CA PHE A 7 -2.45 -26.22 0.13
C PHE A 7 -1.30 -26.49 -0.84
N PRO A 8 -1.24 -25.76 -1.96
CA PRO A 8 -0.09 -24.87 -2.15
C PRO A 8 -0.40 -23.63 -3.00
N LEU A 9 -0.49 -22.46 -2.38
CA LEU A 9 -0.21 -21.16 -3.01
C LEU A 9 0.30 -20.25 -1.90
N GLU A 10 1.57 -19.93 -1.96
CA GLU A 10 2.31 -19.22 -0.93
C GLU A 10 1.77 -17.78 -0.72
N VAL A 11 0.94 -17.62 0.32
CA VAL A 11 0.89 -16.44 1.20
C VAL A 11 0.71 -15.08 0.52
N LEU A 12 -0.10 -14.98 -0.53
CA LEU A 12 -0.67 -13.69 -0.97
C LEU A 12 -1.95 -13.37 -0.17
N ILE A 13 -2.18 -12.08 0.10
CA ILE A 13 -3.45 -11.62 0.67
C ILE A 13 -4.58 -11.80 -0.36
N VAL A 14 -5.70 -12.38 0.07
CA VAL A 14 -6.89 -12.54 -0.79
C VAL A 14 -7.53 -11.19 -1.13
N GLN A 15 -8.28 -11.11 -2.24
CA GLN A 15 -8.90 -9.85 -2.73
C GLN A 15 -9.66 -9.08 -1.63
N LYS A 16 -10.37 -9.80 -0.75
CA LYS A 16 -11.07 -9.22 0.41
C LYS A 16 -10.11 -8.49 1.37
N GLY A 17 -8.94 -9.05 1.63
CA GLY A 17 -7.94 -8.44 2.49
C GLY A 17 -7.32 -7.18 1.86
N MET A 18 -7.08 -7.18 0.55
CA MET A 18 -6.66 -5.97 -0.17
C MET A 18 -7.71 -4.86 -0.03
N GLN A 19 -8.99 -5.17 -0.21
CA GLN A 19 -10.10 -4.21 -0.04
C GLN A 19 -10.19 -3.68 1.40
N GLN A 20 -9.94 -4.53 2.40
CA GLN A 20 -9.90 -4.11 3.80
C GLN A 20 -8.75 -3.13 4.05
N HIS A 21 -7.54 -3.41 3.54
CA HIS A 21 -6.40 -2.50 3.66
C HIS A 21 -6.61 -1.19 2.90
N LEU A 22 -7.21 -1.23 1.71
CA LEU A 22 -7.60 -0.05 0.95
C LEU A 22 -8.57 0.82 1.76
N THR A 23 -9.60 0.21 2.34
CA THR A 23 -10.58 0.92 3.18
C THR A 23 -9.93 1.52 4.42
N LEU A 24 -9.02 0.78 5.06
CA LEU A 24 -8.23 1.30 6.18
C LEU A 24 -7.37 2.50 5.75
N GLY A 25 -6.74 2.43 4.58
CA GLY A 25 -5.93 3.53 4.04
C GLY A 25 -6.74 4.81 3.87
N LYS A 26 -7.96 4.71 3.34
CA LYS A 26 -8.88 5.86 3.22
C LYS A 26 -9.17 6.52 4.57
N LYS A 27 -9.43 5.72 5.60
CA LYS A 27 -9.64 6.22 6.97
C LYS A 27 -8.40 6.88 7.57
N ILE A 28 -7.21 6.38 7.26
CA ILE A 28 -5.94 6.99 7.68
C ILE A 28 -5.75 8.33 6.97
N ARG A 29 -6.08 8.42 5.67
CA ARG A 29 -6.06 9.69 4.93
C ARG A 29 -6.98 10.73 5.55
N GLU A 30 -8.25 10.37 5.79
CA GLU A 30 -9.23 11.26 6.43
C GLU A 30 -8.68 11.81 7.75
N ARG A 31 -8.03 10.94 8.54
CA ARG A 31 -7.48 11.30 9.85
C ARG A 31 -6.24 12.17 9.80
N TYR A 32 -5.33 11.96 8.85
CA TYR A 32 -3.99 12.58 8.88
C TYR A 32 -3.69 13.51 7.71
N VAL A 33 -4.25 13.27 6.53
CA VAL A 33 -4.04 14.13 5.35
C VAL A 33 -5.12 15.20 5.28
N ASP A 34 -6.38 14.80 5.39
CA ASP A 34 -7.50 15.74 5.23
C ASP A 34 -7.66 16.64 6.46
N SER A 35 -7.13 16.22 7.62
CA SER A 35 -6.98 17.04 8.83
C SER A 35 -5.81 18.03 8.77
N GLY A 36 -4.90 17.89 7.79
CA GLY A 36 -3.76 18.78 7.56
C GLY A 36 -2.46 18.42 8.31
N PHE A 37 -2.37 17.25 8.95
CA PHE A 37 -1.13 16.80 9.59
C PHE A 37 -0.07 16.37 8.55
N LEU A 38 -0.49 15.69 7.49
CA LEU A 38 0.34 15.29 6.34
C LEU A 38 -0.05 16.08 5.09
N SER A 39 0.90 16.22 4.16
CA SER A 39 0.65 16.86 2.88
C SER A 39 -0.40 16.10 2.06
N LYS A 40 -1.22 16.86 1.31
CA LYS A 40 -2.21 16.30 0.37
C LYS A 40 -1.57 15.42 -0.70
N LYS A 41 -0.40 15.84 -1.19
CA LYS A 41 0.51 15.08 -2.05
C LYS A 41 1.45 14.22 -1.21
N TYR A 42 1.77 13.04 -1.72
CA TYR A 42 2.77 12.18 -1.08
C TYR A 42 4.14 12.86 -1.10
N LYS A 43 4.82 12.83 0.05
CA LYS A 43 6.21 13.28 0.19
C LYS A 43 7.00 12.22 0.95
N ALA A 44 8.06 11.70 0.33
CA ALA A 44 8.90 10.66 0.94
C ALA A 44 9.58 11.11 2.25
N ALA A 45 9.73 12.42 2.47
CA ALA A 45 10.26 12.97 3.72
C ALA A 45 9.26 12.93 4.89
N GLU A 46 7.95 12.81 4.62
CA GLU A 46 6.91 12.81 5.66
C GLU A 46 6.51 11.39 6.09
N ILE A 47 6.75 10.38 5.25
CA ILE A 47 6.21 9.03 5.42
C ILE A 47 7.30 8.00 5.15
N TYR A 48 7.51 7.11 6.13
CA TYR A 48 8.32 5.91 5.99
C TYR A 48 7.44 4.68 6.18
N VAL A 49 7.34 3.83 5.15
CA VAL A 49 6.54 2.60 5.20
C VAL A 49 7.47 1.40 5.30
N ARG A 50 7.28 0.59 6.34
CA ARG A 50 8.03 -0.64 6.56
C ARG A 50 7.08 -1.81 6.78
N SER A 51 7.39 -2.96 6.18
CA SER A 51 6.71 -4.22 6.45
C SER A 51 7.71 -5.33 6.73
N SER A 52 7.28 -6.36 7.45
CA SER A 52 8.02 -7.63 7.51
C SER A 52 8.09 -8.27 6.13
N ASP A 53 9.12 -9.09 5.90
CA ASP A 53 9.41 -9.70 4.60
C ASP A 53 8.50 -10.91 4.31
N TYR A 54 7.21 -10.64 4.13
CA TYR A 54 6.21 -11.59 3.65
C TYR A 54 5.37 -10.94 2.56
N ASN A 55 5.03 -11.71 1.51
CA ASN A 55 4.17 -11.24 0.43
C ASN A 55 2.85 -10.66 0.98
N ARG A 56 2.20 -11.33 1.93
CA ARG A 56 0.96 -10.83 2.56
C ARG A 56 1.13 -9.44 3.20
N THR A 57 2.23 -9.17 3.89
CA THR A 57 2.43 -7.90 4.62
C THR A 57 2.87 -6.77 3.69
N ILE A 58 3.71 -7.07 2.70
CA ILE A 58 4.10 -6.12 1.66
C ILE A 58 2.87 -5.68 0.86
N ILE A 59 2.07 -6.64 0.39
CA ILE A 59 0.88 -6.35 -0.41
C ILE A 59 -0.21 -5.65 0.44
N SER A 60 -0.36 -6.02 1.71
CA SER A 60 -1.18 -5.28 2.67
C SER A 60 -0.76 -3.82 2.80
N ALA A 61 0.53 -3.55 2.96
CA ALA A 61 1.08 -2.20 3.06
C ALA A 61 0.83 -1.40 1.77
N MET A 62 1.11 -1.99 0.60
CA MET A 62 0.84 -1.37 -0.70
C MET A 62 -0.65 -1.05 -0.89
N SER A 63 -1.55 -1.98 -0.54
CA SER A 63 -3.00 -1.79 -0.62
C SER A 63 -3.47 -0.67 0.31
N ASN A 64 -2.86 -0.56 1.48
CA ASN A 64 -3.14 0.51 2.44
C ASN A 64 -2.69 1.88 1.91
N MET A 65 -1.47 1.97 1.36
CA MET A 65 -0.95 3.20 0.77
C MET A 65 -1.73 3.63 -0.47
N MET A 66 -2.23 2.68 -1.26
CA MET A 66 -3.16 2.96 -2.36
C MET A 66 -4.45 3.63 -1.85
N GLY A 67 -4.94 3.21 -0.69
CA GLY A 67 -6.09 3.83 -0.03
C GLY A 67 -5.78 5.22 0.54
N MET A 68 -4.52 5.51 0.86
CA MET A 68 -4.11 6.82 1.39
C MET A 68 -3.82 7.86 0.30
N TYR A 69 -3.12 7.46 -0.76
CA TYR A 69 -2.56 8.38 -1.77
C TYR A 69 -2.74 7.91 -3.22
N GLY A 70 -3.19 6.68 -3.45
CA GLY A 70 -3.21 6.05 -4.78
C GLY A 70 -4.58 6.07 -5.47
N TYR A 71 -5.39 7.11 -5.27
CA TYR A 71 -6.67 7.24 -5.98
C TYR A 71 -6.88 8.67 -6.49
N ASN A 72 -7.58 8.77 -7.63
CA ASN A 72 -7.80 10.03 -8.33
C ASN A 72 -8.71 10.98 -7.52
N ASN A 73 -8.11 11.76 -6.64
CA ASN A 73 -8.75 12.78 -5.80
C ASN A 73 -8.25 14.19 -6.13
N ASN A 74 -7.68 14.38 -7.32
CA ASN A 74 -7.02 15.63 -7.76
C ASN A 74 -5.87 16.11 -6.85
N ALA A 75 -5.37 15.29 -5.92
CA ALA A 75 -4.23 15.67 -5.10
C ALA A 75 -2.90 15.49 -5.86
N SER A 76 -2.78 14.43 -6.66
CA SER A 76 -1.56 14.07 -7.39
C SER A 76 -1.67 14.48 -8.87
N GLU A 77 -0.56 14.97 -9.44
CA GLU A 77 -0.49 15.48 -10.80
C GLU A 77 0.18 14.48 -11.76
N LYS A 78 -0.48 14.24 -12.89
CA LYS A 78 0.06 13.40 -13.98
C LYS A 78 1.31 14.06 -14.57
N GLY A 79 2.33 13.27 -14.86
CA GLY A 79 3.62 13.75 -15.39
C GLY A 79 4.57 14.29 -14.32
N ILE A 80 4.11 14.43 -13.07
CA ILE A 80 4.92 14.88 -11.93
C ILE A 80 4.96 13.79 -10.85
N ASP A 81 3.80 13.47 -10.29
CA ASP A 81 3.67 12.53 -9.17
C ASP A 81 3.52 11.07 -9.66
N TYR A 82 3.08 10.89 -10.91
CA TYR A 82 3.03 9.59 -11.58
C TYR A 82 3.18 9.74 -13.11
N PRO A 83 3.70 8.72 -13.81
CA PRO A 83 3.95 8.78 -15.25
C PRO A 83 2.71 9.09 -16.10
N GLU A 84 2.91 9.90 -17.14
CA GLU A 84 2.00 9.99 -18.29
C GLU A 84 2.41 8.96 -19.35
N ALA A 85 2.24 7.68 -19.02
CA ALA A 85 2.60 6.57 -19.90
C ALA A 85 1.38 5.67 -20.16
N ASP A 86 1.29 5.15 -21.39
CA ASP A 86 0.28 4.16 -21.72
C ASP A 86 0.45 2.91 -20.83
N GLY A 87 -0.66 2.37 -20.35
CA GLY A 87 -0.69 1.28 -19.37
C GLY A 87 -0.44 1.69 -17.90
N TRP A 88 -0.11 2.95 -17.58
CA TRP A 88 0.01 3.39 -16.19
C TRP A 88 -1.37 3.76 -15.60
N PRO A 89 -1.77 3.22 -14.43
CA PRO A 89 -3.06 3.56 -13.84
C PRO A 89 -3.15 5.04 -13.42
N THR A 90 -4.24 5.72 -13.80
CA THR A 90 -4.43 7.13 -13.45
C THR A 90 -4.57 7.30 -11.94
N GLY A 91 -3.77 8.22 -11.36
CA GLY A 91 -3.78 8.52 -9.93
C GLY A 91 -3.00 7.53 -9.07
N PHE A 92 -2.32 6.55 -9.68
CA PHE A 92 -1.46 5.63 -8.95
C PHE A 92 -0.07 6.23 -8.75
N VAL A 93 0.20 6.67 -7.51
CA VAL A 93 1.52 7.13 -7.07
C VAL A 93 2.26 5.93 -6.44
N PRO A 94 3.45 5.55 -6.95
CA PRO A 94 4.21 4.46 -6.38
C PRO A 94 4.83 4.89 -5.05
N ILE A 95 4.52 4.18 -3.97
CA ILE A 95 5.06 4.45 -2.64
C ILE A 95 5.89 3.25 -2.19
N ALA A 96 7.16 3.51 -1.84
CA ALA A 96 8.09 2.49 -1.44
C ALA A 96 7.67 1.84 -0.11
N VAL A 97 7.68 0.50 -0.07
CA VAL A 97 7.52 -0.29 1.15
C VAL A 97 8.86 -0.97 1.41
N HIS A 98 9.51 -0.57 2.50
CA HIS A 98 10.80 -1.13 2.89
C HIS A 98 10.62 -2.42 3.68
N THR A 99 11.55 -3.35 3.53
CA THR A 99 11.60 -4.56 4.33
C THR A 99 13.02 -4.81 4.82
N ILE A 100 13.13 -5.61 5.88
CA ILE A 100 14.39 -6.10 6.41
C ILE A 100 14.31 -7.63 6.37
N ASP A 101 15.42 -8.28 6.04
CA ASP A 101 15.50 -9.73 6.09
C ASP A 101 15.07 -10.24 7.47
N ARG A 102 14.27 -11.31 7.48
CA ARG A 102 13.62 -11.82 8.69
C ARG A 102 14.59 -12.14 9.82
N ARG A 103 15.79 -12.62 9.51
CA ARG A 103 16.77 -13.02 10.54
C ARG A 103 17.43 -11.82 11.20
N SER A 104 17.29 -10.65 10.59
CA SER A 104 17.87 -9.39 11.02
C SER A 104 16.80 -8.39 11.48
N ASP A 105 15.53 -8.80 11.48
CA ASP A 105 14.42 -7.96 11.92
C ASP A 105 14.12 -8.18 13.41
N TYR A 106 14.61 -7.27 14.25
CA TYR A 106 14.37 -7.28 15.71
C TYR A 106 13.08 -6.53 16.13
N VAL A 107 12.31 -6.02 15.17
CA VAL A 107 11.14 -5.16 15.42
C VAL A 107 9.83 -5.83 15.01
N ALA A 108 9.87 -6.79 14.08
CA ALA A 108 8.72 -7.46 13.51
C ALA A 108 8.33 -8.78 14.19
#